data_AF-A0A3D6C9Y0-F1
#
_entry.id   AF-A0A3D6C9Y0-F1
#
_cell.length_a   1.000
_cell.length_b   1.000
_cell.length_c   1.000
_cell.angle_alpha   90.00
_cell.angle_beta   90.00
_cell.angle_gamma   90.00
#
_symmetry.space_group_name_H-M   'P 1'
#
loop_
_entity.id
_entity.type
_entity.pdbx_description
1 polymer ?
#
loop_
_entity_poly.entity_id
_entity_poly.type
_entity_poly.pdbx_seq_one_letter_code
_entity_poly.pdbx_strand_id
1 'polypeptide(L)'
;MLMEDVMKRIFVTFVVSVLIGMGSTVWASPLVIDLTTASQGSIPGGSQVNDLLGRGISTEGWYGANLMLEQNALVTFEFIGEEAGWNNYFEADADNDGNWSTLFTNNGSAWGSSYSTVFEADAFNFRFAAQAGQNGYATNGSNPDDAGDQSDDPNFFITEFTQSISLGESTLLGTESLEAGIYLWFDDGGAGQDDNHDDMLIRVSAQTVPEPGTMALFGLGIIGLAGVLRKRF
;
A
#
# COMPACT_ATOMS: atom_id res chain seq x y z
N MET A 1 25.87 59.06 35.82
CA MET A 1 25.32 59.21 34.46
C MET A 1 26.13 58.30 33.54
N LEU A 2 25.94 56.98 33.73
CA LEU A 2 25.23 56.07 32.81
C LEU A 2 26.29 55.41 31.88
N MET A 3 26.99 54.33 32.24
CA MET A 3 26.56 53.06 32.84
C MET A 3 25.43 52.32 32.09
N GLU A 4 25.04 52.78 30.89
CA GLU A 4 23.91 52.21 30.14
C GLU A 4 24.22 51.57 28.78
N ASP A 5 25.40 51.76 28.16
CA ASP A 5 25.64 51.19 26.81
C ASP A 5 26.73 50.10 26.74
N VAL A 6 27.27 49.68 27.89
CA VAL A 6 28.07 48.45 28.00
C VAL A 6 27.18 47.19 27.92
N MET A 7 25.85 47.36 27.83
CA MET A 7 24.86 46.28 27.91
C MET A 7 24.10 46.01 26.60
N LYS A 8 24.69 46.26 25.43
CA LYS A 8 24.11 45.84 24.13
C LYS A 8 25.18 45.24 23.23
N ARG A 9 24.93 44.00 22.81
CA ARG A 9 25.66 43.21 21.79
C ARG A 9 26.70 42.22 22.32
N ILE A 10 26.36 41.53 23.40
CA ILE A 10 26.63 40.08 23.48
C ILE A 10 25.50 39.41 22.70
N PHE A 11 25.66 39.27 21.38
CA PHE A 11 24.87 38.33 20.58
C PHE A 11 25.82 37.18 20.26
N VAL A 12 25.98 36.29 21.24
CA VAL A 12 26.58 34.98 21.03
C VAL A 12 25.54 34.19 20.26
N THR A 13 25.70 34.12 18.94
CA THR A 13 24.97 33.18 18.10
C THR A 13 25.44 31.77 18.45
N PHE A 14 24.73 31.11 19.35
CA PHE A 14 24.86 29.67 19.56
C PHE A 14 24.14 28.99 18.39
N VAL A 15 24.85 28.73 17.29
CA VAL A 15 24.37 27.79 16.27
C VAL A 15 24.59 26.39 16.83
N VAL A 16 23.56 25.81 17.43
CA VAL A 16 23.54 24.37 17.72
C VAL A 16 23.15 23.68 16.42
N SER A 17 24.15 23.30 15.64
CA SER A 17 23.96 22.36 14.53
C SER A 17 23.76 20.96 15.11
N VAL A 18 22.51 20.53 15.26
CA VAL A 18 22.21 19.12 15.49
C VAL A 18 22.43 18.40 14.16
N LEU A 19 23.60 17.78 14.00
CA LEU A 19 23.78 16.74 13.00
C LEU A 19 22.94 15.54 13.43
N ILE A 20 21.73 15.43 12.87
CA ILE A 20 20.97 14.18 12.90
C ILE A 20 21.73 13.22 11.99
N GLY A 21 22.39 12.24 12.60
CA GLY A 21 23.04 11.15 11.88
C GLY A 21 22.02 10.49 10.96
N MET A 22 22.30 10.51 9.66
CA MET A 22 21.60 9.71 8.67
C MET A 22 22.01 8.25 8.90
N GLY A 23 21.47 7.63 9.94
CA GLY A 23 21.42 6.19 10.03
C GLY A 23 20.47 5.72 8.95
N SER A 24 20.98 5.02 7.94
CA SER A 24 20.15 4.24 7.04
C SER A 24 19.49 3.13 7.87
N THR A 25 18.33 3.41 8.43
CA THR A 25 17.45 2.37 8.94
C THR A 25 16.95 1.60 7.73
N VAL A 26 17.24 0.30 7.68
CA VAL A 26 16.52 -0.61 6.79
C VAL A 26 15.09 -0.61 7.32
N TRP A 27 14.21 0.18 6.69
CA TRP A 27 12.81 0.21 7.05
C TRP A 27 12.21 -1.12 6.62
N ALA A 28 11.71 -1.91 7.58
CA ALA A 28 10.82 -3.00 7.23
C ALA A 28 9.56 -2.39 6.58
N SER A 29 9.05 -3.02 5.54
CA SER A 29 7.75 -2.64 4.99
C SER A 29 6.71 -2.82 6.09
N PRO A 30 5.86 -1.82 6.39
CA PRO A 30 4.79 -1.98 7.37
C PRO A 30 3.64 -2.85 6.85
N LEU A 31 3.69 -3.26 5.58
CA LEU A 31 2.68 -4.09 4.92
C LEU A 31 2.95 -5.58 5.20
N VAL A 32 1.92 -6.29 5.66
CA VAL A 32 1.95 -7.73 5.93
C VAL A 32 0.82 -8.40 5.18
N ILE A 33 1.09 -9.55 4.56
CA ILE A 33 0.05 -10.40 3.98
C ILE A 33 -0.51 -11.26 5.11
N ASP A 34 -1.80 -11.10 5.42
CA ASP A 34 -2.52 -11.96 6.33
C ASP A 34 -3.02 -13.20 5.60
N LEU A 35 -2.49 -14.34 6.03
CA LEU A 35 -2.76 -15.65 5.46
C LEU A 35 -3.73 -16.49 6.31
N THR A 36 -4.34 -15.92 7.35
CA THR A 36 -5.19 -16.67 8.29
C THR A 36 -6.35 -17.42 7.63
N THR A 37 -6.91 -16.85 6.56
CA THR A 37 -8.00 -17.43 5.76
C THR A 37 -7.56 -17.82 4.35
N ALA A 38 -6.28 -17.71 4.04
CA ALA A 38 -5.80 -17.77 2.67
C ALA A 38 -5.48 -19.19 2.19
N SER A 39 -5.75 -19.43 0.92
CA SER A 39 -5.32 -20.63 0.20
C SER A 39 -4.20 -20.27 -0.77
N GLN A 40 -3.09 -21.02 -0.73
CA GLN A 40 -2.00 -20.84 -1.67
C GLN A 40 -2.40 -21.37 -3.06
N GLY A 41 -2.00 -20.66 -4.12
CA GLY A 41 -2.17 -21.11 -5.49
C GLY A 41 -1.35 -20.28 -6.48
N SER A 42 -1.77 -20.29 -7.74
CA SER A 42 -1.17 -19.51 -8.81
C SER A 42 -2.20 -18.99 -9.80
N ILE A 43 -1.85 -17.89 -10.48
CA ILE A 43 -2.59 -17.32 -11.60
C ILE A 43 -1.67 -17.20 -12.84
N PRO A 44 -2.18 -17.33 -14.07
CA PRO A 44 -3.49 -17.91 -14.34
C PRO A 44 -3.49 -19.37 -13.87
N GLY A 45 -4.63 -19.83 -13.35
CA GLY A 45 -4.82 -21.25 -13.09
C GLY A 45 -4.99 -22.03 -14.40
N GLY A 46 -4.84 -23.35 -14.33
CA GLY A 46 -5.14 -24.24 -15.45
C GLY A 46 -4.44 -23.91 -16.78
N SER A 47 -5.25 -23.70 -17.84
CA SER A 47 -4.78 -23.42 -19.21
C SER A 47 -5.15 -22.02 -19.71
N GLN A 48 -5.66 -21.17 -18.83
CA GLN A 48 -6.03 -19.80 -19.13
C GLN A 48 -4.77 -18.96 -19.40
N VAL A 49 -4.95 -17.79 -20.01
CA VAL A 49 -3.88 -16.82 -20.23
C VAL A 49 -4.21 -15.62 -19.36
N ASN A 50 -3.22 -15.14 -18.60
CA ASN A 50 -3.28 -13.84 -17.97
C ASN A 50 -2.62 -12.83 -18.92
N ASP A 51 -3.41 -11.92 -19.47
CA ASP A 51 -2.99 -10.96 -20.49
C ASP A 51 -2.03 -9.89 -19.93
N LEU A 52 -2.05 -9.66 -18.61
CA LEU A 52 -1.11 -8.79 -17.91
C LEU A 52 0.24 -9.45 -17.61
N LEU A 53 0.29 -10.75 -17.28
CA LEU A 53 1.53 -11.52 -17.06
C LEU A 53 2.21 -11.92 -18.39
N GLY A 54 1.39 -12.10 -19.42
CA GLY A 54 1.79 -12.59 -20.72
C GLY A 54 1.76 -14.11 -20.82
N ARG A 55 1.77 -14.59 -22.08
CA ARG A 55 1.49 -16.00 -22.39
C ARG A 55 2.49 -16.96 -21.75
N GLY A 56 1.98 -17.97 -21.06
CA GLY A 56 2.77 -19.07 -20.49
C GLY A 56 3.56 -18.69 -19.24
N ILE A 57 3.28 -17.53 -18.66
CA ILE A 57 3.79 -17.13 -17.36
C ILE A 57 2.68 -17.32 -16.33
N SER A 58 3.03 -17.94 -15.22
CA SER A 58 2.22 -17.97 -14.01
C SER A 58 2.99 -17.34 -12.86
N THR A 59 2.25 -16.83 -11.88
CA THR A 59 2.78 -16.35 -10.61
C THR A 59 2.11 -17.06 -9.46
N GLU A 60 2.91 -17.38 -8.44
CA GLU A 60 2.42 -17.95 -7.17
C GLU A 60 1.95 -16.83 -6.23
N GLY A 61 1.04 -17.17 -5.33
CA GLY A 61 0.45 -16.24 -4.39
C GLY A 61 -0.69 -16.86 -3.59
N TRP A 62 -1.67 -16.05 -3.21
CA TRP A 62 -2.72 -16.45 -2.28
C TRP A 62 -4.10 -15.90 -2.64
N TYR A 63 -5.08 -16.81 -2.68
CA TYR A 63 -6.52 -16.54 -2.72
C TYR A 63 -7.05 -16.32 -1.30
N GLY A 64 -8.06 -15.45 -1.13
CA GLY A 64 -8.67 -15.15 0.17
C GLY A 64 -7.73 -14.51 1.21
N ALA A 65 -6.53 -14.12 0.79
CA ALA A 65 -5.58 -13.38 1.61
C ALA A 65 -6.00 -11.91 1.73
N ASN A 66 -5.53 -11.28 2.80
CA ASN A 66 -5.75 -9.87 3.08
C ASN A 66 -4.41 -9.17 3.28
N LEU A 67 -4.40 -7.84 3.19
CA LEU A 67 -3.25 -7.03 3.57
C LEU A 67 -3.52 -6.32 4.89
N MET A 68 -2.50 -6.26 5.74
CA MET A 68 -2.52 -5.57 7.02
C MET A 68 -1.38 -4.55 7.08
N LEU A 69 -1.57 -3.52 7.91
CA LEU A 69 -0.50 -2.60 8.27
C LEU A 69 -0.12 -2.83 9.74
N GLU A 70 1.16 -3.03 10.03
CA GLU A 70 1.64 -3.17 11.41
C GLU A 70 1.74 -1.84 12.15
N GLN A 71 1.76 -0.73 11.40
CA GLN A 71 1.89 0.62 11.91
C GLN A 71 1.36 1.62 10.88
N ASN A 72 1.09 2.85 11.34
CA ASN A 72 0.67 3.93 10.44
C ASN A 72 1.69 4.13 9.32
N ALA A 73 1.19 4.16 8.09
CA ALA A 73 2.03 4.18 6.91
C ALA A 73 1.43 5.09 5.84
N LEU A 74 2.31 5.77 5.10
CA LEU A 74 1.97 6.32 3.81
C LEU A 74 1.92 5.15 2.83
N VAL A 75 0.71 4.75 2.45
CA VAL A 75 0.48 3.71 1.45
C VAL A 75 0.35 4.37 0.09
N THR A 76 1.01 3.79 -0.91
CA THR A 76 0.89 4.16 -2.31
C THR A 76 0.29 2.99 -3.08
N PHE A 77 -0.82 3.27 -3.75
CA PHE A 77 -1.40 2.39 -4.75
C PHE A 77 -1.00 2.88 -6.14
N GLU A 78 -0.66 1.95 -7.02
CA GLU A 78 -0.33 2.23 -8.41
C GLU A 78 -1.18 1.34 -9.32
N PHE A 79 -1.87 1.95 -10.28
CA PHE A 79 -2.63 1.24 -11.30
C PHE A 79 -1.69 0.76 -12.40
N ILE A 80 -1.59 -0.56 -12.55
CA ILE A 80 -0.64 -1.18 -13.47
C ILE A 80 -1.29 -1.51 -14.81
N GLY A 81 -2.50 -2.06 -14.81
CA GLY A 81 -3.18 -2.49 -16.02
C GLY A 81 -4.53 -3.14 -15.75
N GLU A 82 -5.17 -3.58 -16.82
CA GLU A 82 -6.51 -4.17 -16.84
C GLU A 82 -6.77 -4.92 -18.15
N GLU A 83 -7.61 -5.94 -18.11
CA GLU A 83 -8.17 -6.64 -19.28
C GLU A 83 -9.68 -6.89 -19.15
N ALA A 84 -10.41 -6.01 -18.46
CA ALA A 84 -11.79 -6.30 -18.10
C ALA A 84 -12.80 -5.86 -19.16
N GLY A 85 -13.85 -6.67 -19.35
CA GLY A 85 -15.03 -6.28 -20.12
C GLY A 85 -15.96 -5.29 -19.38
N TRP A 86 -15.93 -5.31 -18.04
CA TRP A 86 -16.69 -4.38 -17.19
C TRP A 86 -15.86 -3.17 -16.77
N ASN A 87 -16.52 -2.15 -16.21
CA ASN A 87 -15.83 -1.02 -15.62
C ASN A 87 -15.63 -1.24 -14.13
N ASN A 88 -14.43 -1.65 -13.75
CA ASN A 88 -14.03 -1.96 -12.39
C ASN A 88 -13.39 -0.77 -11.69
N TYR A 89 -13.60 -0.71 -10.38
CA TYR A 89 -13.19 0.41 -9.55
C TYR A 89 -12.31 -0.10 -8.42
N PHE A 90 -11.18 0.56 -8.19
CA PHE A 90 -10.40 0.39 -6.99
C PHE A 90 -10.66 1.56 -6.05
N GLU A 91 -11.08 1.26 -4.83
CA GLU A 91 -11.55 2.24 -3.86
C GLU A 91 -10.86 2.06 -2.52
N ALA A 92 -10.74 3.15 -1.76
CA ALA A 92 -10.18 3.14 -0.42
C ALA A 92 -11.02 3.97 0.54
N ASP A 93 -11.02 3.54 1.80
CA ASP A 93 -11.56 4.25 2.95
C ASP A 93 -10.41 4.47 3.96
N ALA A 94 -9.63 5.51 3.72
CA ALA A 94 -8.36 5.73 4.42
C ALA A 94 -8.53 6.24 5.86
N ASP A 95 -9.65 6.90 6.15
CA ASP A 95 -10.01 7.39 7.48
C ASP A 95 -11.00 6.48 8.22
N ASN A 96 -11.41 5.37 7.59
CA ASN A 96 -12.29 4.34 8.16
C ASN A 96 -13.62 4.92 8.65
N ASP A 97 -14.18 5.85 7.87
CA ASP A 97 -15.44 6.52 8.16
C ASP A 97 -16.64 5.86 7.46
N GLY A 98 -16.39 4.85 6.63
CA GLY A 98 -17.37 4.13 5.82
C GLY A 98 -17.63 4.76 4.45
N ASN A 99 -17.00 5.90 4.12
CA ASN A 99 -17.11 6.58 2.83
C ASN A 99 -15.94 6.21 1.92
N TRP A 100 -16.28 5.43 0.88
CA TRP A 100 -15.30 4.96 -0.08
C TRP A 100 -14.98 6.03 -1.12
N SER A 101 -13.68 6.24 -1.35
CA SER A 101 -13.18 7.10 -2.42
C SER A 101 -12.66 6.24 -3.56
N THR A 102 -13.20 6.43 -4.76
CA THR A 102 -12.64 5.82 -5.98
C THR A 102 -11.26 6.41 -6.26
N LEU A 103 -10.24 5.54 -6.27
CA LEU A 103 -8.87 5.91 -6.62
C LEU A 103 -8.59 5.69 -8.09
N PHE A 104 -9.02 4.53 -8.62
CA PHE A 104 -8.80 4.14 -10.00
C PHE A 104 -10.03 3.47 -10.61
N THR A 105 -10.13 3.55 -11.93
CA THR A 105 -11.08 2.77 -12.73
C THR A 105 -10.36 2.18 -13.92
N ASN A 106 -10.63 0.94 -14.31
CA ASN A 106 -9.95 0.33 -15.46
C ASN A 106 -10.21 1.09 -16.77
N ASN A 107 -11.39 1.69 -16.98
CA ASN A 107 -11.69 2.48 -18.19
C ASN A 107 -11.28 3.97 -18.14
N GLY A 108 -10.71 4.43 -17.02
CA GLY A 108 -10.49 5.87 -16.79
C GLY A 108 -9.09 6.22 -16.26
N SER A 109 -8.38 5.26 -15.69
CA SER A 109 -7.03 5.46 -15.17
C SER A 109 -5.99 5.16 -16.24
N ALA A 110 -4.98 6.03 -16.34
CA ALA A 110 -3.81 5.74 -17.16
C ALA A 110 -2.84 4.81 -16.41
N TRP A 111 -2.10 3.97 -17.14
CA TRP A 111 -1.06 3.12 -16.54
C TRP A 111 -0.02 3.95 -15.78
N GLY A 112 0.44 3.42 -14.64
CA GLY A 112 1.35 4.09 -13.72
C GLY A 112 0.71 5.24 -12.93
N SER A 113 -0.61 5.45 -13.03
CA SER A 113 -1.31 6.39 -12.15
C SER A 113 -1.15 5.93 -10.71
N SER A 114 -0.76 6.83 -9.83
CA SER A 114 -0.53 6.52 -8.42
C SER A 114 -1.32 7.44 -7.50
N TYR A 115 -1.68 6.90 -6.35
CA TYR A 115 -2.34 7.61 -5.26
C TYR A 115 -1.69 7.23 -3.94
N SER A 116 -1.31 8.23 -3.15
CA SER A 116 -0.70 8.03 -1.84
C SER A 116 -1.53 8.69 -0.75
N THR A 117 -1.80 7.96 0.32
CA THR A 117 -2.45 8.50 1.53
C THR A 117 -1.95 7.76 2.77
N VAL A 118 -2.13 8.40 3.93
CA VAL A 118 -1.82 7.76 5.21
C VAL A 118 -2.98 6.86 5.59
N PHE A 119 -2.65 5.63 5.98
CA PHE A 119 -3.55 4.70 6.67
C PHE A 119 -3.04 4.46 8.09
N GLU A 120 -3.99 4.27 9.00
CA GLU A 120 -3.72 3.80 10.35
C GLU A 120 -3.55 2.27 10.35
N ALA A 121 -2.74 1.73 11.27
CA ALA A 121 -2.37 0.30 11.29
C ALA A 121 -3.57 -0.66 11.19
N ASP A 122 -4.59 -0.44 12.02
CA ASP A 122 -5.76 -1.30 12.11
C ASP A 122 -6.91 -0.90 11.15
N ALA A 123 -6.64 0.00 10.20
CA ALA A 123 -7.64 0.62 9.34
C ALA A 123 -7.26 0.59 7.86
N PHE A 124 -6.64 -0.50 7.40
CA PHE A 124 -6.22 -0.63 6.01
C PHE A 124 -7.35 -1.10 5.10
N ASN A 125 -8.30 -0.21 4.82
CA ASN A 125 -9.51 -0.53 4.06
C ASN A 125 -9.36 -0.13 2.58
N PHE A 126 -9.29 -1.12 1.71
CA PHE A 126 -9.48 -0.97 0.27
C PHE A 126 -10.43 -2.04 -0.24
N ARG A 127 -10.99 -1.81 -1.43
CA ARG A 127 -11.79 -2.79 -2.13
C ARG A 127 -11.72 -2.60 -3.64
N PHE A 128 -12.05 -3.67 -4.34
CA PHE A 128 -12.45 -3.61 -5.73
C PHE A 128 -13.98 -3.65 -5.82
N ALA A 129 -14.54 -2.93 -6.78
CA ALA A 129 -15.96 -2.94 -7.07
C ALA A 129 -16.18 -3.32 -8.55
N ALA A 130 -16.79 -4.47 -8.78
CA ALA A 130 -17.11 -4.97 -10.11
C ALA A 130 -18.26 -4.15 -10.71
N GLN A 131 -18.06 -3.56 -11.89
CA GLN A 131 -19.08 -2.73 -12.58
C GLN A 131 -19.67 -1.64 -11.65
N ALA A 132 -18.81 -0.82 -11.04
CA ALA A 132 -19.21 0.18 -10.03
C ALA A 132 -20.00 -0.42 -8.82
N GLY A 133 -19.67 -1.66 -8.46
CA GLY A 133 -20.30 -2.39 -7.35
C GLY A 133 -21.65 -3.00 -7.69
N GLN A 134 -22.12 -2.92 -8.94
CA GLN A 134 -23.36 -3.57 -9.37
C GLN A 134 -23.27 -5.10 -9.29
N ASN A 135 -22.06 -5.64 -9.42
CA ASN A 135 -21.78 -7.06 -9.46
C ASN A 135 -21.02 -7.55 -8.23
N GLY A 136 -20.93 -6.72 -7.18
CA GLY A 136 -20.30 -7.08 -5.92
C GLY A 136 -18.97 -6.38 -5.68
N TYR A 137 -18.32 -6.77 -4.60
CA TYR A 137 -17.09 -6.17 -4.10
C TYR A 137 -16.13 -7.25 -3.58
N ALA A 138 -14.85 -7.10 -3.89
CA ALA A 138 -13.77 -7.82 -3.21
C ALA A 138 -13.11 -6.86 -2.21
N THR A 139 -13.39 -7.03 -0.92
CA THR A 139 -12.97 -6.08 0.13
C THR A 139 -11.84 -6.67 0.97
N ASN A 140 -10.82 -5.86 1.25
CA ASN A 140 -9.74 -6.25 2.15
C ASN A 140 -10.29 -6.58 3.55
N GLY A 141 -9.89 -7.72 4.11
CA GLY A 141 -10.42 -8.30 5.35
C GLY A 141 -11.60 -9.26 5.14
N SER A 142 -12.18 -9.31 3.95
CA SER A 142 -13.26 -10.24 3.59
C SER A 142 -13.17 -10.69 2.13
N ASN A 143 -11.95 -10.83 1.62
CA ASN A 143 -11.68 -11.31 0.27
C ASN A 143 -12.11 -12.79 0.15
N PRO A 144 -13.00 -13.14 -0.79
CA PRO A 144 -13.36 -14.54 -1.04
C PRO A 144 -12.12 -15.39 -1.41
N ASP A 145 -12.11 -16.64 -0.96
CA ASP A 145 -11.15 -17.63 -1.43
C ASP A 145 -11.71 -18.31 -2.67
N ASP A 146 -11.10 -18.06 -3.83
CA ASP A 146 -11.46 -18.67 -5.11
C ASP A 146 -10.47 -19.74 -5.57
N ALA A 147 -9.73 -20.35 -4.64
CA ALA A 147 -8.84 -21.45 -4.98
C ALA A 147 -9.60 -22.62 -5.63
N GLY A 148 -9.26 -22.90 -6.90
CA GLY A 148 -9.88 -23.99 -7.67
C GLY A 148 -11.23 -23.63 -8.28
N ASP A 149 -11.45 -22.34 -8.56
CA ASP A 149 -12.53 -21.80 -9.38
C ASP A 149 -13.89 -22.17 -8.80
N GLN A 150 -14.09 -21.84 -7.53
CA GLN A 150 -15.25 -22.28 -6.76
C GLN A 150 -16.37 -21.25 -6.71
N SER A 151 -16.09 -20.00 -7.11
CA SER A 151 -17.02 -18.88 -7.07
C SER A 151 -17.02 -18.09 -8.37
N ASP A 152 -18.14 -17.40 -8.64
CA ASP A 152 -18.23 -16.34 -9.66
C ASP A 152 -18.27 -14.95 -8.99
N ASP A 153 -18.00 -14.88 -7.67
CA ASP A 153 -17.98 -13.63 -6.92
C ASP A 153 -16.66 -12.89 -7.15
N PRO A 154 -16.68 -11.54 -7.23
CA PRO A 154 -15.45 -10.76 -7.35
C PRO A 154 -14.47 -11.08 -6.22
N ASN A 155 -13.21 -11.33 -6.57
CA ASN A 155 -12.15 -11.63 -5.62
C ASN A 155 -10.80 -11.05 -6.08
N PHE A 156 -9.80 -11.06 -5.21
CA PHE A 156 -8.45 -10.70 -5.62
C PHE A 156 -7.40 -11.69 -5.13
N PHE A 157 -6.38 -11.89 -5.94
CA PHE A 157 -5.22 -12.71 -5.62
C PHE A 157 -4.04 -11.81 -5.24
N ILE A 158 -3.35 -12.17 -4.15
CA ILE A 158 -2.18 -11.41 -3.68
C ILE A 158 -0.91 -12.13 -4.10
N THR A 159 0.02 -11.40 -4.72
CA THR A 159 1.41 -11.86 -4.93
C THR A 159 2.41 -10.90 -4.31
N GLU A 160 3.56 -11.44 -3.91
CA GLU A 160 4.72 -10.65 -3.50
C GLU A 160 5.90 -10.99 -4.40
N PHE A 161 6.43 -9.98 -5.10
CA PHE A 161 7.67 -10.09 -5.83
C PHE A 161 8.80 -9.45 -5.03
N THR A 162 9.79 -10.26 -4.67
CA THR A 162 11.01 -9.80 -3.97
C THR A 162 12.02 -9.12 -4.90
N GLN A 163 11.83 -9.27 -6.20
CA GLN A 163 12.64 -8.69 -7.27
C GLN A 163 11.76 -8.39 -8.47
N SER A 164 12.22 -7.51 -9.36
CA SER A 164 11.50 -7.29 -10.61
C SER A 164 11.38 -8.58 -11.41
N ILE A 165 10.20 -8.82 -11.98
CA ILE A 165 9.93 -9.95 -12.86
C ILE A 165 9.77 -9.44 -14.29
N SER A 166 10.41 -10.10 -15.25
CA SER A 166 10.15 -9.83 -16.66
C SER A 166 8.85 -10.50 -17.06
N LEU A 167 7.96 -9.73 -17.67
CA LEU A 167 6.73 -10.28 -18.22
C LEU A 167 7.03 -11.04 -19.52
N GLY A 168 6.07 -11.87 -19.91
CA GLY A 168 6.14 -12.61 -21.17
C GLY A 168 5.89 -11.67 -22.35
N GLU A 169 5.46 -12.23 -23.48
CA GLU A 169 4.71 -11.41 -24.44
C GLU A 169 3.34 -11.12 -23.80
N SER A 170 3.28 -10.09 -22.94
CA SER A 170 2.01 -9.50 -22.49
C SER A 170 1.41 -8.74 -23.67
N THR A 171 0.15 -9.04 -23.97
CA THR A 171 -0.65 -8.40 -25.02
C THR A 171 -0.96 -6.95 -24.67
N LEU A 172 -0.97 -6.63 -23.37
CA LEU A 172 -1.24 -5.31 -22.82
C LEU A 172 0.06 -4.61 -22.43
N LEU A 173 0.76 -5.09 -21.40
CA LEU A 173 1.94 -4.45 -20.85
C LEU A 173 3.19 -4.59 -21.76
N GLY A 174 3.13 -5.34 -22.87
CA GLY A 174 4.24 -5.50 -23.79
C GLY A 174 5.40 -6.31 -23.19
N THR A 175 6.65 -5.88 -23.41
CA THR A 175 7.87 -6.51 -22.87
C THR A 175 8.36 -5.79 -21.61
N GLU A 176 7.43 -5.32 -20.79
CA GLU A 176 7.74 -4.59 -19.56
C GLU A 176 8.04 -5.57 -18.42
N SER A 177 8.57 -5.04 -17.33
CA SER A 177 8.84 -5.83 -16.12
C SER A 177 8.04 -5.25 -14.96
N LEU A 178 7.45 -6.11 -14.15
CA LEU A 178 6.85 -5.69 -12.88
C LEU A 178 7.96 -5.49 -11.87
N GLU A 179 7.90 -4.41 -11.10
CA GLU A 179 8.86 -4.11 -10.04
C GLU A 179 8.64 -5.00 -8.82
N ALA A 180 9.63 -5.07 -7.92
CA ALA A 180 9.43 -5.67 -6.61
C ALA A 180 8.32 -4.94 -5.84
N GLY A 181 7.47 -5.71 -5.16
CA GLY A 181 6.33 -5.20 -4.41
C GLY A 181 5.23 -6.22 -4.24
N ILE A 182 4.14 -5.77 -3.61
CA ILE A 182 2.92 -6.55 -3.45
C ILE A 182 1.94 -6.13 -4.53
N TYR A 183 1.32 -7.11 -5.17
CA TYR A 183 0.37 -6.92 -6.26
C TYR A 183 -0.97 -7.56 -5.89
N LEU A 184 -2.03 -6.85 -6.25
CA LEU A 184 -3.43 -7.25 -6.12
C LEU A 184 -3.96 -7.48 -7.53
N TRP A 185 -4.21 -8.74 -7.86
CA TRP A 185 -4.74 -9.20 -9.13
C TRP A 185 -6.23 -9.42 -8.95
N PHE A 186 -7.04 -8.56 -9.55
CA PHE A 186 -8.48 -8.59 -9.38
C PHE A 186 -9.13 -9.42 -10.46
N ASP A 187 -10.16 -10.13 -10.04
CA ASP A 187 -11.11 -10.86 -10.86
C ASP A 187 -12.52 -10.36 -10.51
N ASP A 188 -13.24 -9.89 -11.52
CA ASP A 188 -14.55 -9.29 -11.37
C ASP A 188 -15.71 -10.30 -11.44
N GLY A 189 -15.41 -11.59 -11.67
CA GLY A 189 -16.37 -12.69 -11.81
C GLY A 189 -17.21 -12.62 -13.10
N GLY A 190 -16.88 -11.71 -14.01
CA GLY A 190 -17.52 -11.50 -15.29
C GLY A 190 -17.09 -12.53 -16.34
N ALA A 191 -17.94 -12.75 -17.35
CA ALA A 191 -17.72 -13.71 -18.45
C ALA A 191 -17.56 -15.22 -18.08
N GLY A 192 -17.59 -15.57 -16.80
CA GLY A 192 -17.51 -16.93 -16.28
C GLY A 192 -16.26 -17.09 -15.42
N GLN A 193 -15.96 -18.32 -15.00
CA GLN A 193 -14.75 -18.61 -14.24
C GLN A 193 -13.52 -18.53 -15.17
N ASP A 194 -12.88 -17.38 -15.27
CA ASP A 194 -11.50 -17.27 -15.75
C ASP A 194 -10.56 -16.91 -14.60
N ASP A 195 -9.89 -17.94 -14.10
CA ASP A 195 -8.88 -17.89 -13.03
C ASP A 195 -7.59 -17.12 -13.40
N ASN A 196 -7.67 -16.25 -14.40
CA ASN A 196 -6.55 -15.45 -14.88
C ASN A 196 -6.37 -14.17 -14.08
N HIS A 197 -7.40 -13.60 -13.43
CA HIS A 197 -7.30 -12.44 -12.54
C HIS A 197 -6.56 -11.24 -13.16
N ASP A 198 -6.88 -10.91 -14.41
CA ASP A 198 -6.30 -9.80 -15.16
C ASP A 198 -7.25 -8.62 -15.38
N ASP A 199 -8.47 -8.66 -14.83
CA ASP A 199 -9.44 -7.57 -14.93
C ASP A 199 -8.92 -6.25 -14.37
N MET A 200 -8.12 -6.29 -13.30
CA MET A 200 -7.48 -5.09 -12.76
C MET A 200 -6.24 -5.43 -11.93
N LEU A 201 -5.12 -4.75 -12.18
CA LEU A 201 -3.89 -4.94 -11.41
C LEU A 201 -3.48 -3.67 -10.65
N ILE A 202 -3.38 -3.81 -9.34
CA ILE A 202 -2.91 -2.75 -8.44
C ILE A 202 -1.62 -3.19 -7.74
N ARG A 203 -0.60 -2.35 -7.79
CA ARG A 203 0.59 -2.50 -6.94
C ARG A 203 0.43 -1.69 -5.67
N VAL A 204 0.81 -2.29 -4.55
CA VAL A 204 0.77 -1.66 -3.23
C VAL A 204 2.20 -1.54 -2.68
N SER A 205 2.53 -0.36 -2.19
CA SER A 205 3.75 -0.12 -1.41
C SER A 205 3.44 0.75 -0.21
N ALA A 206 4.18 0.57 0.88
CA ALA A 206 3.96 1.33 2.09
C ALA A 206 5.28 1.79 2.69
N GLN A 207 5.28 3.03 3.19
CA GLN A 207 6.39 3.60 3.94
C GLN A 207 5.89 4.03 5.31
N THR A 208 6.59 3.62 6.36
CA THR A 208 6.27 4.03 7.73
C THR A 208 6.26 5.56 7.85
N VAL A 209 5.24 6.10 8.50
CA VAL A 209 5.21 7.53 8.81
C VAL A 209 6.08 7.76 10.04
N PRO A 210 7.13 8.61 9.97
CA PRO A 210 7.92 8.94 11.15
C PRO A 210 7.02 9.48 12.26
N GLU A 211 7.19 8.96 13.48
CA GLU A 211 6.43 9.45 14.63
C GLU A 211 6.55 10.97 14.74
N PRO A 212 5.44 11.69 15.02
CA PRO A 212 5.48 13.12 15.17
C PRO A 212 6.57 13.53 16.16
N GLY A 213 7.45 14.46 15.77
CA GLY A 213 8.55 14.95 16.61
C GLY A 213 8.11 15.50 17.96
N THR A 214 6.82 15.67 18.20
CA THR A 214 6.22 15.95 19.51
C THR A 214 6.52 14.87 20.55
N MET A 215 6.67 13.59 20.19
CA MET A 215 7.08 12.55 21.15
C MET A 215 8.54 12.74 21.58
N ALA A 216 9.43 13.04 20.64
CA ALA A 216 10.80 13.43 20.95
C ALA A 216 10.84 14.71 21.80
N LEU A 217 10.01 15.70 21.48
CA LEU A 217 9.93 16.98 22.20
C LEU A 217 9.30 16.82 23.58
N PHE A 218 8.35 15.92 23.75
CA PHE A 218 7.78 15.52 25.03
C PHE A 218 8.82 14.82 25.90
N GLY A 219 9.57 13.86 25.33
CA GLY A 219 10.68 13.20 26.02
C GLY A 219 11.76 14.19 26.45
N LEU A 220 12.20 15.07 25.55
CA LEU A 220 13.16 16.13 25.86
C LEU A 220 12.59 17.14 26.87
N GLY A 221 11.30 17.45 26.80
CA GLY A 221 10.60 18.31 27.77
C GLY A 221 10.62 17.72 29.18
N ILE A 222 10.37 16.42 29.32
CA ILE A 222 10.47 15.71 30.61
C ILE A 222 11.91 15.72 31.14
N ILE A 223 12.89 15.41 30.29
CA ILE A 223 14.32 15.43 30.69
C ILE A 223 14.75 16.84 31.12
N GLY A 224 14.32 17.86 30.38
CA GLY A 224 14.55 19.26 30.72
C GLY A 224 13.95 19.64 32.08
N LEU A 225 12.70 19.24 32.35
CA LEU A 225 12.04 19.50 33.62
C LEU A 225 12.69 18.76 34.79
N ALA A 226 13.05 17.49 34.61
CA ALA A 226 13.78 16.71 35.60
C ALA A 226 15.16 17.34 35.93
N GLY A 227 15.86 17.87 34.91
CA GLY A 227 17.12 18.60 35.09
C GLY A 227 16.97 19.88 35.91
N VAL A 228 15.88 20.64 35.72
CA VAL A 228 15.59 21.85 36.50
C VAL A 228 15.23 21.52 37.95
N LEU A 229 14.41 20.48 38.17
CA LEU A 229 14.02 20.05 39.51
C LEU A 229 15.20 19.53 40.34
N ARG A 230 16.19 18.91 39.69
CA ARG A 230 17.41 18.41 40.35
C ARG A 230 18.35 19.50 40.85
N LYS A 231 18.23 20.75 40.37
CA LYS A 231 18.99 21.91 40.87
C LYS A 231 18.36 22.57 42.11
N ARG A 232 17.15 22.16 42.50
CA ARG A 232 16.41 22.71 43.64
C ARG A 232 16.53 21.89 44.94
N PHE A 233 17.21 20.75 44.89
CA PHE A 233 17.61 19.94 46.04
C PHE A 233 19.14 19.90 46.12
#